data_AF-A0A2Y9R8Q6-F1
#
_entry.id   AF-A0A2Y9R8Q6-F1
#
_cell.length_a   1.000
_cell.length_b   1.000
_cell.length_c   1.000
_cell.angle_alpha   90.00
_cell.angle_beta   90.00
_cell.angle_gamma   90.00
#
_symmetry.space_group_name_H-M   'P 1'
#
loop_
_entity.id
_entity.type
_entity.pdbx_description
1 polymer ?
#
loop_
_entity_poly.entity_id
_entity_poly.type
_entity_poly.pdbx_seq_one_letter_code
_entity_poly.pdbx_strand_id
1 'polypeptide(L)'
;MILMSPPCQPFTRIGLQGDKTDPRTSSFLYILDILPRLQKLPKYILLENVKGFEVSSTRDLLIQTIENCGFQYQEFLLSPTSVMTEFPKTGSENPQKHAIDAEKNTEEKKIEPSICLDGNTQCSGKETILFKLETTKEIDRKHQQNSDLSVQMLEDFLEHDIDINQYFLPPKLLQRYALILDIVKPTCRRSTCFTKGYGRFIEGTGSVLQTAEDVQIENIYKSISNLSEEEKITKLLTLKLRYFTPKEIANLLGFPPQFGFPEMVTVKQRYCLLGNSLNVHIVAKLIKILYQ
;
A
#
# COMPACT_ATOMS: atom_id res chain seq x y z
N MET A 1 7.98 17.89 -20.67
CA MET A 1 7.23 17.31 -19.54
C MET A 1 8.24 16.66 -18.61
N ILE A 2 8.03 16.74 -17.30
CA ILE A 2 8.79 15.99 -16.29
C ILE A 2 7.83 15.03 -15.60
N LEU A 3 8.20 13.75 -15.52
CA LEU A 3 7.53 12.74 -14.69
C LEU A 3 8.57 12.23 -13.70
N MET A 4 8.27 12.25 -12.40
CA MET A 4 9.25 11.85 -11.38
C MET A 4 8.59 11.23 -10.16
N SER A 5 9.29 10.26 -9.57
CA SER A 5 9.01 9.67 -8.25
C SER A 5 10.30 9.76 -7.43
N PRO A 6 10.62 10.93 -6.84
CA PRO A 6 11.83 11.08 -6.03
C PRO A 6 11.80 10.11 -4.83
N PRO A 7 12.97 9.71 -4.29
CA PRO A 7 13.01 8.76 -3.17
C PRO A 7 12.14 9.20 -1.99
N CYS A 8 11.20 8.34 -1.59
CA CYS A 8 10.17 8.67 -0.61
C CYS A 8 10.56 8.44 0.86
N GLN A 9 11.64 7.70 1.09
CA GLN A 9 12.11 7.26 2.41
C GLN A 9 12.39 8.40 3.42
N PRO A 10 12.83 9.61 3.00
CA PRO A 10 12.97 10.75 3.91
C PRO A 10 11.65 11.25 4.50
N PHE A 11 10.52 10.91 3.86
CA PHE A 11 9.18 11.41 4.19
C PHE A 11 8.26 10.33 4.79
N THR A 12 8.74 9.09 4.92
CA THR A 12 7.92 8.00 5.48
C THR A 12 7.70 8.19 6.98
N ARG A 13 6.49 7.87 7.45
CA ARG A 13 6.12 7.93 8.89
C ARG A 13 7.02 7.09 9.80
N ILE A 14 7.70 6.08 9.25
CA ILE A 14 8.63 5.20 9.96
C ILE A 14 10.06 5.54 9.52
N GLY A 15 10.99 5.69 10.46
CA GLY A 15 12.41 5.98 10.20
C GLY A 15 12.88 7.33 10.73
N LEU A 16 14.05 7.79 10.27
CA LEU A 16 14.73 9.00 10.77
C LEU A 16 14.07 10.33 10.34
N GLN A 17 13.14 10.30 9.37
CA GLN A 17 12.38 11.48 8.90
C GLN A 17 13.27 12.70 8.60
N GLY A 18 14.44 12.46 8.00
CA GLY A 18 15.48 13.49 7.80
C GLY A 18 15.10 14.59 6.80
N ASP A 19 14.00 14.42 6.05
CA ASP A 19 13.46 15.41 5.10
C ASP A 19 14.57 16.05 4.23
N LYS A 20 14.83 17.35 4.39
CA LYS A 20 15.86 18.10 3.63
C LYS A 20 17.30 17.70 3.96
N THR A 21 17.53 17.21 5.17
CA THR A 21 18.87 16.82 5.64
C THR A 21 19.25 15.40 5.21
N ASP A 22 18.29 14.64 4.68
CA ASP A 22 18.52 13.29 4.20
C ASP A 22 19.26 13.32 2.85
N PRO A 23 20.41 12.64 2.70
CA PRO A 23 21.15 12.60 1.44
C PRO A 23 20.33 12.08 0.27
N ARG A 24 19.28 11.28 0.51
CA ARG A 24 18.40 10.75 -0.55
C ARG A 24 17.53 11.83 -1.19
N THR A 25 17.28 12.93 -0.48
CA THR A 25 16.51 14.08 -0.99
C THR A 25 17.35 14.99 -1.87
N SER A 26 18.69 14.90 -1.82
CA SER A 26 19.62 15.81 -2.52
C SER A 26 19.35 15.94 -4.02
N SER A 27 19.10 14.82 -4.69
CA SER A 27 18.77 14.81 -6.13
C SER A 27 17.49 15.58 -6.45
N PHE A 28 16.49 15.51 -5.58
CA PHE A 28 15.24 16.24 -5.75
C PHE A 28 15.42 17.74 -5.49
N LEU A 29 16.15 18.11 -4.43
CA LEU A 29 16.49 19.52 -4.16
C LEU A 29 17.27 20.14 -5.34
N TYR A 30 18.15 19.36 -5.96
CA TYR A 30 18.89 19.81 -7.14
C TYR A 30 17.99 20.07 -8.35
N ILE A 31 16.93 19.26 -8.56
CA ILE A 31 15.92 19.53 -9.60
C ILE A 31 15.21 20.85 -9.32
N LEU A 32 14.83 21.13 -8.07
CA LEU A 32 14.18 22.38 -7.67
C LEU A 32 15.09 23.59 -7.86
N ASP A 33 16.40 23.45 -7.62
CA ASP A 33 17.39 24.50 -7.87
C ASP A 33 17.64 24.76 -9.37
N ILE A 34 17.55 23.72 -10.22
CA ILE A 34 17.70 23.86 -11.67
C ILE A 34 16.47 24.49 -12.31
N LEU A 35 15.26 24.15 -11.84
CA LEU A 35 14.01 24.46 -12.53
C LEU A 35 13.89 25.95 -12.93
N PRO A 36 14.17 26.94 -12.04
CA PRO A 36 14.11 28.36 -12.39
C PRO A 36 15.21 28.82 -13.38
N ARG A 37 16.28 28.04 -13.54
CA ARG A 37 17.44 28.36 -14.39
C ARG A 37 17.33 27.76 -15.79
N LEU A 38 16.28 27.00 -16.08
CA LEU A 38 16.06 26.43 -17.41
C LEU A 38 15.72 27.52 -18.42
N GLN A 39 16.42 27.53 -19.56
CA GLN A 39 16.09 28.43 -20.68
C GLN A 39 14.65 28.24 -21.18
N LYS A 40 14.14 27.01 -21.10
CA LYS A 40 12.77 26.65 -21.44
C LYS A 40 12.19 25.78 -20.33
N LEU A 41 11.22 26.32 -19.61
CA LEU A 41 10.49 25.57 -18.59
C LEU A 41 9.69 24.41 -19.21
N PRO A 42 9.58 23.26 -18.51
CA PRO A 42 8.70 22.19 -18.94
C PRO A 42 7.25 22.66 -18.86
N LYS A 43 6.43 22.34 -19.86
CA LYS A 43 4.99 22.69 -19.82
C LYS A 43 4.20 21.94 -18.74
N TYR A 44 4.65 20.74 -18.38
CA TYR A 44 3.93 19.82 -17.49
C TYR A 44 4.92 19.15 -16.55
N ILE A 45 4.52 19.03 -15.27
CA ILE A 45 5.23 18.30 -14.22
C ILE A 45 4.22 17.37 -13.54
N LEU A 46 4.54 16.09 -13.39
CA LEU A 46 3.82 15.16 -12.55
C LEU A 46 4.80 14.53 -11.57
N LEU A 47 4.47 14.61 -10.29
CA LEU A 47 5.26 14.06 -9.20
C LEU A 47 4.41 13.07 -8.41
N GLU A 48 4.94 11.87 -8.19
CA GLU A 48 4.37 10.88 -7.29
C GLU A 48 5.24 10.78 -6.03
N ASN A 49 4.60 10.64 -4.87
CA ASN A 49 5.29 10.45 -3.59
C ASN A 49 4.36 9.78 -2.57
N VAL A 50 4.92 9.43 -1.41
CA VAL A 50 4.21 8.74 -0.34
C VAL A 50 3.34 9.67 0.50
N LYS A 51 2.29 9.09 1.12
CA LYS A 51 1.52 9.74 2.18
C LYS A 51 2.45 10.22 3.31
N GLY A 52 2.32 11.49 3.68
CA GLY A 52 3.21 12.22 4.57
C GLY A 52 4.10 13.22 3.84
N PHE A 53 4.31 13.08 2.53
CA PHE A 53 5.05 14.08 1.75
C PHE A 53 4.33 15.43 1.74
N GLU A 54 2.99 15.43 1.70
CA GLU A 54 2.13 16.62 1.64
C GLU A 54 2.28 17.58 2.84
N VAL A 55 2.86 17.09 3.94
CA VAL A 55 3.15 17.88 5.16
C VAL A 55 4.65 18.11 5.38
N SER A 56 5.50 17.74 4.42
CA SER A 56 6.96 17.86 4.53
C SER A 56 7.47 19.25 4.13
N SER A 57 8.60 19.66 4.69
CA SER A 57 9.23 20.92 4.33
C SER A 57 9.81 20.91 2.91
N THR A 58 10.13 19.71 2.37
CA THR A 58 10.54 19.53 0.98
C THR A 58 9.36 19.76 0.02
N ARG A 59 8.14 19.35 0.39
CA ARG A 59 6.94 19.70 -0.37
C ARG A 59 6.72 21.21 -0.39
N ASP A 60 6.88 21.90 0.74
CA ASP A 60 6.72 23.36 0.76
C ASP A 60 7.70 24.06 -0.18
N LEU A 61 8.95 23.57 -0.25
CA LEU A 61 9.95 24.07 -1.20
C LEU A 61 9.57 23.78 -2.66
N LEU A 62 9.02 22.59 -2.95
CA LEU A 62 8.51 22.27 -4.29
C LEU A 62 7.43 23.26 -4.71
N ILE A 63 6.41 23.46 -3.87
CA ILE A 63 5.29 24.36 -4.16
C ILE A 63 5.79 25.79 -4.40
N GLN A 64 6.60 26.31 -3.49
CA GLN A 64 7.20 27.64 -3.64
C GLN A 64 7.98 27.77 -4.96
N THR A 65 8.75 26.74 -5.34
CA THR A 65 9.55 26.75 -6.57
C THR A 65 8.68 26.78 -7.82
N ILE A 66 7.65 25.93 -7.89
CA ILE A 66 6.78 25.84 -9.07
C ILE A 66 5.86 27.06 -9.19
N GLU A 67 5.38 27.62 -8.07
CA GLU A 67 4.61 28.87 -8.08
C GLU A 67 5.45 30.05 -8.59
N ASN A 68 6.70 30.17 -8.12
CA ASN A 68 7.63 31.20 -8.61
C ASN A 68 7.97 31.04 -10.10
N CYS A 69 7.91 29.81 -10.63
CA CYS A 69 8.06 29.52 -12.05
C CYS A 69 6.75 29.67 -12.86
N GLY A 70 5.66 30.11 -12.22
CA GLY A 70 4.36 30.37 -12.87
C GLY A 70 3.52 29.12 -13.14
N PHE A 71 3.82 27.97 -12.52
CA PHE A 71 2.99 26.78 -12.67
C PHE A 71 1.70 26.90 -11.87
N GLN A 72 0.63 26.32 -12.41
CA GLN A 72 -0.57 25.96 -11.65
C GLN A 72 -0.44 24.50 -11.22
N TYR A 73 -0.98 24.15 -10.05
CA TYR A 73 -0.86 22.80 -9.52
C TYR A 73 -2.12 22.35 -8.79
N GLN A 74 -2.26 21.03 -8.66
CA GLN A 74 -3.26 20.36 -7.84
C GLN A 74 -2.59 19.16 -7.17
N GLU A 75 -2.91 18.94 -5.90
CA GLU A 75 -2.41 17.79 -5.12
C GLU A 75 -3.53 16.77 -4.92
N PHE A 76 -3.17 15.48 -4.87
CA PHE A 76 -4.09 14.37 -4.71
C PHE A 76 -3.53 13.34 -3.73
N LEU A 77 -4.39 12.74 -2.91
CA LEU A 77 -4.09 11.55 -2.12
C LEU A 77 -4.96 10.40 -2.62
N LEU A 78 -4.38 9.46 -3.35
CA LEU A 78 -5.11 8.42 -4.08
C LEU A 78 -4.68 7.02 -3.65
N SER A 79 -5.64 6.09 -3.68
CA SER A 79 -5.42 4.66 -3.57
C SER A 79 -5.92 3.98 -4.85
N PRO A 80 -5.31 2.86 -5.31
CA PRO A 80 -5.82 2.11 -6.47
C PRO A 80 -7.31 1.76 -6.36
N THR A 81 -7.77 1.46 -5.16
CA THR A 81 -9.19 1.17 -4.87
C THR A 81 -10.11 2.37 -5.12
N SER A 82 -9.60 3.60 -5.01
CA SER A 82 -10.37 4.84 -5.17
C SER A 82 -10.44 5.34 -6.61
N VAL A 83 -9.57 4.85 -7.50
CA VAL A 83 -9.47 5.34 -8.89
C VAL A 83 -10.53 4.70 -9.82
N MET A 84 -11.25 3.69 -9.35
CA MET A 84 -12.36 3.09 -10.09
C MET A 84 -13.67 3.87 -9.93
N THR A 85 -13.75 4.81 -8.99
CA THR A 85 -14.87 5.74 -8.85
C THR A 85 -14.45 7.12 -9.36
N GLU A 86 -15.32 7.77 -10.12
CA GLU A 86 -15.02 8.94 -10.94
C GLU A 86 -14.28 10.06 -10.18
N PHE A 87 -13.22 10.61 -10.77
CA PHE A 87 -12.56 11.83 -10.26
C PHE A 87 -13.55 13.01 -10.30
N PRO A 88 -13.49 13.94 -9.32
CA PRO A 88 -14.30 15.15 -9.37
C PRO A 88 -14.04 15.89 -10.68
N LYS A 89 -15.10 16.10 -11.47
CA LYS A 89 -15.03 16.96 -12.66
C LYS A 89 -14.85 18.40 -12.17
N THR A 90 -13.86 19.08 -12.73
CA THR A 90 -13.59 20.49 -12.48
C THR A 90 -14.76 21.34 -12.97
N GLY A 91 -15.65 21.71 -12.05
CA GLY A 91 -16.58 22.82 -12.22
C GLY A 91 -15.87 24.12 -11.89
N SER A 92 -16.01 25.11 -12.78
CA SER A 92 -15.55 26.49 -12.57
C SER A 92 -16.20 27.05 -11.30
N GLU A 93 -15.44 27.14 -10.21
CA GLU A 93 -15.65 28.05 -9.07
C GLU A 93 -14.43 27.94 -8.14
N ASN A 94 -13.69 29.04 -7.98
CA ASN A 94 -12.57 29.33 -7.07
C ASN A 94 -11.70 28.16 -6.51
N PRO A 95 -10.36 28.20 -6.68
CA PRO A 95 -9.46 27.19 -6.11
C PRO A 95 -9.27 27.40 -4.60
N GLN A 96 -10.26 26.97 -3.81
CA GLN A 96 -10.08 26.70 -2.40
C GLN A 96 -10.11 25.19 -2.17
N LYS A 97 -8.95 24.68 -1.75
CA LYS A 97 -8.71 23.45 -0.97
C LYS A 97 -9.81 22.39 -1.07
N HIS A 98 -9.71 21.50 -2.06
CA HIS A 98 -10.39 20.22 -2.01
C HIS A 98 -9.36 19.13 -1.69
N ALA A 99 -9.07 18.96 -0.40
CA ALA A 99 -8.57 17.69 0.11
C ALA A 99 -9.80 16.79 0.22
N ILE A 100 -9.87 15.72 -0.57
CA ILE A 100 -10.88 14.69 -0.34
C ILE A 100 -10.39 13.87 0.85
N ASP A 101 -10.81 14.30 2.04
CA ASP A 101 -10.80 13.47 3.24
C ASP A 101 -11.84 12.36 3.04
N ALA A 102 -11.35 11.13 2.87
CA ALA A 102 -12.13 9.98 3.30
C ALA A 102 -12.22 10.06 4.83
N GLU A 103 -13.44 10.23 5.32
CA GLU A 103 -13.90 10.25 6.72
C GLU A 103 -13.69 11.55 7.51
N LYS A 104 -14.74 12.39 7.43
CA LYS A 104 -15.03 13.47 8.37
C LYS A 104 -15.77 12.87 9.57
N ASN A 105 -15.12 12.84 10.74
CA ASN A 105 -15.81 12.92 12.03
C ASN A 105 -15.10 13.97 12.86
N THR A 106 -15.69 15.17 12.86
CA THR A 106 -15.26 16.32 13.64
C THR A 106 -15.86 16.21 15.02
N GLU A 107 -15.03 16.01 16.06
CA GLU A 107 -15.27 16.60 17.37
C GLU A 107 -13.92 17.05 17.95
N GLU A 108 -13.78 18.36 18.10
CA GLU A 108 -12.70 18.99 18.86
C GLU A 108 -12.89 18.66 20.35
N LYS A 109 -11.88 18.07 20.99
CA LYS A 109 -11.59 18.26 22.42
C LYS A 109 -10.14 17.90 22.72
N LYS A 110 -9.37 18.91 23.15
CA LYS A 110 -8.06 18.80 23.79
C LYS A 110 -8.15 17.86 25.00
N ILE A 111 -7.36 16.78 25.05
CA ILE A 111 -6.93 16.14 26.31
C ILE A 111 -5.50 15.61 26.14
N GLU A 112 -4.64 15.99 27.07
CA GLU A 112 -3.25 15.54 27.29
C GLU A 112 -3.14 14.04 27.68
N PRO A 113 -1.93 13.45 27.66
CA PRO A 113 -1.77 12.00 27.79
C PRO A 113 -2.01 11.52 29.22
N SER A 114 -3.09 10.76 29.45
CA SER A 114 -3.31 10.03 30.69
C SER A 114 -3.20 8.52 30.47
N ILE A 115 -2.16 7.96 31.07
CA ILE A 115 -2.05 6.56 31.47
C ILE A 115 -3.23 6.27 32.40
N CYS A 116 -4.04 5.24 32.10
CA CYS A 116 -4.91 4.59 33.08
C CYS A 116 -5.01 3.09 32.77
N LEU A 117 -4.33 2.31 33.62
CA LEU A 117 -4.78 0.97 34.01
C LEU A 117 -6.14 1.13 34.71
N ASP A 118 -7.16 0.38 34.29
CA ASP A 118 -8.00 -0.41 35.21
C ASP A 118 -9.16 -1.13 34.49
N GLY A 119 -9.33 -2.41 34.86
CA GLY A 119 -10.53 -2.89 35.54
C GLY A 119 -11.86 -2.99 34.78
N ASN A 120 -12.21 -4.23 34.45
CA ASN A 120 -13.58 -4.77 34.34
C ASN A 120 -14.59 -4.05 33.44
N THR A 121 -14.84 -4.65 32.27
CA THR A 121 -16.20 -4.77 31.74
C THR A 121 -16.36 -6.18 31.17
N GLN A 122 -17.16 -7.00 31.85
CA GLN A 122 -17.66 -8.26 31.30
C GLN A 122 -18.52 -7.93 30.08
N CYS A 123 -18.00 -8.21 28.89
CA CYS A 123 -18.80 -8.25 27.67
C CYS A 123 -18.81 -9.69 27.17
N SER A 124 -19.94 -10.36 27.42
CA SER A 124 -20.27 -11.67 26.86
C SER A 124 -20.48 -11.52 25.35
N GLY A 125 -19.46 -11.87 24.57
CA GLY A 125 -19.50 -11.86 23.11
C GLY A 125 -18.36 -12.71 22.59
N LYS A 126 -18.69 -13.88 22.04
CA LYS A 126 -17.80 -14.90 21.47
C LYS A 126 -16.53 -14.30 20.86
N GLU A 127 -15.40 -14.43 21.57
CA GLU A 127 -14.08 -14.06 21.07
C GLU A 127 -13.78 -14.86 19.81
N THR A 128 -13.86 -14.17 18.67
CA THR A 128 -13.35 -14.70 17.41
C THR A 128 -11.89 -14.33 17.39
N ILE A 129 -11.01 -15.28 17.75
CA ILE A 129 -9.57 -15.12 17.65
C ILE A 129 -9.26 -14.84 16.17
N LEU A 130 -9.05 -13.57 15.83
CA LEU A 130 -8.70 -13.11 14.49
C LEU A 130 -7.21 -12.79 14.44
N PHE A 131 -6.63 -12.92 13.25
CA PHE A 131 -5.18 -13.07 13.09
C PHE A 131 -4.63 -11.75 12.63
N LYS A 132 -3.48 -11.39 13.20
CA LYS A 132 -3.17 -10.04 13.64
C LYS A 132 -4.15 -9.66 14.75
N LEU A 133 -3.70 -9.06 15.85
CA LEU A 133 -4.61 -8.48 16.85
C LEU A 133 -5.35 -7.31 16.19
N GLU A 134 -6.30 -7.64 15.30
CA GLU A 134 -7.05 -6.69 14.51
C GLU A 134 -8.17 -6.16 15.37
N THR A 135 -8.29 -4.85 15.38
CA THR A 135 -9.43 -4.18 15.99
C THR A 135 -10.71 -4.49 15.20
N THR A 136 -11.86 -4.46 15.85
CA THR A 136 -13.17 -4.61 15.17
C THR A 136 -13.30 -3.67 13.96
N LYS A 137 -12.77 -2.44 14.09
CA LYS A 137 -12.73 -1.46 13.01
C LYS A 137 -11.93 -1.93 11.79
N GLU A 138 -10.80 -2.60 12.00
CA GLU A 138 -9.98 -3.14 10.90
C GLU A 138 -10.70 -4.29 10.17
N ILE A 139 -11.42 -5.12 10.93
CA ILE A 139 -12.23 -6.23 10.42
C ILE A 139 -13.35 -5.70 9.54
N ASP A 140 -14.14 -4.77 10.07
CA ASP A 140 -15.25 -4.14 9.35
C ASP A 140 -14.76 -3.46 8.06
N ARG A 141 -13.63 -2.75 8.15
CA ARG A 141 -12.99 -2.12 6.98
C ARG A 141 -12.61 -3.15 5.91
N LYS A 142 -12.01 -4.28 6.28
CA LYS A 142 -11.65 -5.35 5.34
C LYS A 142 -12.88 -5.99 4.70
N HIS A 143 -13.94 -6.19 5.48
CA HIS A 143 -15.22 -6.71 4.96
C HIS A 143 -15.86 -5.75 3.97
N GLN A 144 -15.87 -4.45 4.28
CA GLN A 144 -16.40 -3.43 3.38
C GLN A 144 -15.60 -3.38 2.07
N GLN A 145 -14.26 -3.42 2.12
CA GLN A 145 -13.42 -3.48 0.93
C GLN A 145 -13.70 -4.71 0.06
N ASN A 146 -13.87 -5.89 0.67
CA ASN A 146 -14.19 -7.11 -0.08
C ASN A 146 -15.63 -7.12 -0.65
N SER A 147 -16.51 -6.27 -0.13
CA SER A 147 -17.90 -6.17 -0.59
C SER A 147 -18.09 -5.18 -1.74
N ASP A 148 -17.06 -4.40 -2.07
CA ASP A 148 -17.10 -3.45 -3.17
C ASP A 148 -16.99 -4.16 -4.53
N LEU A 149 -18.14 -4.37 -5.17
CA LEU A 149 -18.24 -5.07 -6.46
C LEU A 149 -17.64 -4.28 -7.63
N SER A 150 -17.33 -2.99 -7.47
CA SER A 150 -16.66 -2.19 -8.50
C SER A 150 -15.18 -2.53 -8.65
N VAL A 151 -14.58 -3.17 -7.63
CA VAL A 151 -13.18 -3.59 -7.62
C VAL A 151 -13.07 -5.04 -8.08
N GLN A 152 -12.17 -5.33 -9.02
CA GLN A 152 -11.91 -6.69 -9.51
C GLN A 152 -11.45 -7.64 -8.38
N MET A 153 -11.72 -8.94 -8.54
CA MET A 153 -11.23 -9.93 -7.59
C MET A 153 -9.74 -10.17 -7.80
N LEU A 154 -9.04 -10.65 -6.77
CA LEU A 154 -7.61 -10.95 -6.88
C LEU A 154 -7.34 -12.05 -7.90
N GLU A 155 -8.27 -13.00 -8.07
CA GLU A 155 -8.18 -14.08 -9.06
C GLU A 155 -7.90 -13.58 -10.49
N ASP A 156 -8.45 -12.42 -10.86
CA ASP A 156 -8.25 -11.79 -12.18
C ASP A 156 -6.78 -11.39 -12.44
N PHE A 157 -5.96 -11.33 -11.38
CA PHE A 157 -4.55 -10.93 -11.44
C PHE A 157 -3.58 -12.09 -11.21
N LEU A 158 -4.08 -13.29 -10.85
CA LEU A 158 -3.27 -14.46 -10.52
C LEU A 158 -2.74 -15.18 -11.76
N GLU A 159 -1.60 -15.87 -11.62
CA GLU A 159 -1.06 -16.74 -12.66
C GLU A 159 -1.55 -18.19 -12.46
N HIS A 160 -1.97 -18.85 -13.53
CA HIS A 160 -2.51 -20.22 -13.48
C HIS A 160 -1.48 -21.30 -13.86
N ASP A 161 -0.50 -21.00 -14.72
CA ASP A 161 0.43 -21.97 -15.30
C ASP A 161 1.86 -21.82 -14.76
N ILE A 162 2.01 -21.71 -13.44
CA ILE A 162 3.32 -21.50 -12.80
C ILE A 162 3.59 -22.53 -11.69
N ASP A 163 4.86 -22.84 -11.48
CA ASP A 163 5.28 -23.59 -10.30
C ASP A 163 5.13 -22.70 -9.05
N ILE A 164 3.97 -22.84 -8.39
CA ILE A 164 3.65 -22.12 -7.15
C ILE A 164 4.44 -22.63 -5.94
N ASN A 165 5.09 -23.79 -6.03
CA ASN A 165 5.74 -24.42 -4.88
C ASN A 165 6.86 -23.55 -4.31
N GLN A 166 7.60 -22.86 -5.17
CA GLN A 166 8.69 -21.95 -4.78
C GLN A 166 8.20 -20.71 -4.01
N TYR A 167 6.90 -20.40 -4.05
CA TYR A 167 6.31 -19.24 -3.39
C TYR A 167 5.62 -19.56 -2.07
N PHE A 168 5.53 -20.85 -1.69
CA PHE A 168 4.94 -21.21 -0.40
C PHE A 168 5.74 -20.67 0.79
N LEU A 169 5.01 -20.27 1.83
CA LEU A 169 5.63 -19.81 3.07
C LEU A 169 6.32 -20.99 3.77
N PRO A 170 7.62 -20.88 4.12
CA PRO A 170 8.32 -21.92 4.86
C PRO A 170 7.68 -22.18 6.23
N PRO A 171 7.69 -23.43 6.74
CA PRO A 171 7.12 -23.79 8.04
C PRO A 171 7.59 -22.91 9.21
N LYS A 172 8.89 -22.56 9.21
CA LYS A 172 9.51 -21.68 10.22
C LYS A 172 8.89 -20.27 10.26
N LEU A 173 8.45 -19.75 9.11
CA LEU A 173 7.80 -18.45 9.03
C LEU A 173 6.35 -18.53 9.49
N LEU A 174 5.63 -19.60 9.11
CA LEU A 174 4.27 -19.84 9.58
C LEU A 174 4.24 -19.94 11.11
N GLN A 175 5.14 -20.70 11.71
CA GLN A 175 5.22 -20.84 13.17
C GLN A 175 5.37 -19.48 13.87
N ARG A 176 6.28 -18.63 13.37
CA ARG A 176 6.63 -17.37 14.04
C ARG A 176 5.65 -16.24 13.76
N TYR A 177 5.06 -16.21 12.57
CA TYR A 177 4.37 -15.02 12.06
C TYR A 177 2.91 -15.28 11.65
N ALA A 178 2.38 -16.51 11.82
CA ALA A 178 0.99 -16.83 11.50
C ALA A 178 0.00 -15.80 12.03
N LEU A 179 0.20 -15.34 13.26
CA LEU A 179 -0.67 -14.38 13.96
C LEU A 179 -0.50 -12.93 13.51
N ILE A 180 0.31 -12.60 12.50
CA ILE A 180 0.46 -11.21 12.01
C ILE A 180 0.32 -11.10 10.49
N LEU A 181 0.13 -12.23 9.80
CA LEU A 181 -0.06 -12.27 8.36
C LEU A 181 -1.41 -11.66 7.98
N ASP A 182 -1.40 -10.76 7.00
CA ASP A 182 -2.63 -10.44 6.27
C ASP A 182 -2.85 -11.51 5.19
N ILE A 183 -3.80 -12.41 5.45
CA ILE A 183 -4.14 -13.50 4.53
C ILE A 183 -5.33 -13.06 3.65
N VAL A 184 -5.21 -13.30 2.35
CA VAL A 184 -6.26 -13.06 1.34
C VAL A 184 -6.56 -14.34 0.55
N LYS A 185 -7.76 -14.42 -0.02
CA LYS A 185 -8.21 -15.49 -0.91
C LYS A 185 -8.33 -14.96 -2.34
N PRO A 186 -8.35 -15.81 -3.39
CA PRO A 186 -8.55 -15.37 -4.77
C PRO A 186 -9.81 -14.51 -4.97
N THR A 187 -10.88 -14.81 -4.23
CA THR A 187 -12.14 -14.07 -4.27
C THR A 187 -12.15 -12.76 -3.50
N CYS A 188 -11.08 -12.43 -2.77
CA CYS A 188 -10.96 -11.13 -2.13
C CYS A 188 -10.78 -10.02 -3.18
N ARG A 189 -11.21 -8.81 -2.84
CA ARG A 189 -11.09 -7.59 -3.68
C ARG A 189 -10.14 -6.56 -3.06
N ARG A 190 -9.25 -7.04 -2.19
CA ARG A 190 -8.28 -6.21 -1.46
C ARG A 190 -6.98 -6.95 -1.19
N SER A 191 -5.91 -6.19 -1.13
CA SER A 191 -4.64 -6.58 -0.53
C SER A 191 -4.08 -5.40 0.26
N THR A 192 -3.08 -5.67 1.12
CA THR A 192 -2.23 -4.62 1.68
C THR A 192 -1.21 -4.15 0.63
N CYS A 193 -0.59 -3.01 0.88
CA CYS A 193 0.43 -2.45 -0.01
C CYS A 193 1.68 -3.33 -0.04
N PHE A 194 2.18 -3.63 -1.25
CA PHE A 194 3.43 -4.35 -1.43
C PHE A 194 4.63 -3.40 -1.32
N THR A 195 5.52 -3.66 -0.37
CA THR A 195 6.73 -2.85 -0.18
C THR A 195 7.94 -3.57 -0.75
N LYS A 196 9.05 -2.85 -0.92
CA LYS A 196 10.34 -3.43 -1.35
C LYS A 196 10.84 -4.58 -0.47
N GLY A 197 10.30 -4.72 0.75
CA GLY A 197 10.64 -5.77 1.71
C GLY A 197 9.88 -7.09 1.50
N TYR A 198 8.92 -7.14 0.58
CA TYR A 198 8.09 -8.32 0.34
C TYR A 198 8.93 -9.55 -0.04
N GLY A 199 8.57 -10.71 0.51
CA GLY A 199 9.33 -11.95 0.41
C GLY A 199 10.60 -12.02 1.28
N ARG A 200 10.99 -10.91 1.96
CA ARG A 200 12.11 -10.89 2.92
C ARG A 200 11.65 -10.66 4.35
N PHE A 201 10.77 -9.69 4.56
CA PHE A 201 10.16 -9.40 5.86
C PHE A 201 8.67 -9.75 5.79
N ILE A 202 8.13 -10.26 6.89
CA ILE A 202 6.76 -10.74 6.94
C ILE A 202 5.79 -9.61 7.29
N GLU A 203 6.07 -8.88 8.35
CA GLU A 203 5.16 -7.85 8.85
C GLU A 203 5.17 -6.62 7.96
N GLY A 204 3.98 -6.15 7.57
CA GLY A 204 3.79 -4.85 6.92
C GLY A 204 4.39 -4.73 5.52
N THR A 205 4.69 -5.83 4.84
CA THR A 205 5.28 -5.80 3.49
C THR A 205 4.34 -6.18 2.36
N GLY A 206 3.17 -6.74 2.67
CA GLY A 206 2.18 -7.17 1.71
C GLY A 206 1.37 -8.36 2.23
N SER A 207 0.26 -8.66 1.54
CA SER A 207 -0.59 -9.80 1.89
C SER A 207 0.00 -11.11 1.39
N VAL A 208 -0.45 -12.23 1.94
CA VAL A 208 -0.17 -13.58 1.42
C VAL A 208 -1.45 -14.26 0.97
N LEU A 209 -1.35 -15.10 -0.06
CA LEU A 209 -2.50 -15.74 -0.69
C LEU A 209 -2.70 -17.15 -0.11
N GLN A 210 -3.92 -17.43 0.32
CA GLN A 210 -4.38 -18.80 0.58
C GLN A 210 -4.79 -19.46 -0.75
N THR A 211 -4.24 -20.63 -1.03
CA THR A 211 -4.57 -21.41 -2.26
C THR A 211 -5.42 -22.65 -1.99
N ALA A 212 -5.58 -23.06 -0.72
CA ALA A 212 -6.50 -24.14 -0.37
C ALA A 212 -7.96 -23.67 -0.39
N GLU A 213 -8.81 -24.29 -1.21
CA GLU A 213 -10.21 -23.87 -1.39
C GLU A 213 -11.13 -24.33 -0.24
N ASP A 214 -10.95 -25.55 0.26
CA ASP A 214 -11.86 -26.18 1.24
C ASP A 214 -11.52 -25.88 2.71
N VAL A 215 -10.61 -24.93 2.97
CA VAL A 215 -10.13 -24.65 4.32
C VAL A 215 -10.56 -23.27 4.75
N GLN A 216 -11.35 -23.20 5.83
CA GLN A 216 -11.69 -21.92 6.46
C GLN A 216 -10.57 -21.48 7.39
N ILE A 217 -10.05 -20.27 7.13
CA ILE A 217 -8.98 -19.63 7.89
C ILE A 217 -9.32 -19.67 9.38
N GLU A 218 -10.53 -19.21 9.73
CA GLU A 218 -11.05 -19.05 11.08
C GLU A 218 -11.04 -20.37 11.86
N ASN A 219 -11.38 -21.48 11.19
CA ASN A 219 -11.40 -22.81 11.81
C ASN A 219 -9.99 -23.27 12.15
N ILE A 220 -9.00 -22.98 11.29
CA ILE A 220 -7.61 -23.36 11.53
C ILE A 220 -7.11 -22.67 12.79
N TYR A 221 -7.18 -21.34 12.91
CA TYR A 221 -6.53 -20.74 14.10
C TYR A 221 -7.38 -20.81 15.37
N LYS A 222 -8.71 -20.98 15.28
CA LYS A 222 -9.48 -21.39 16.47
C LYS A 222 -8.96 -22.73 17.02
N SER A 223 -8.47 -23.61 16.14
CA SER A 223 -7.90 -24.89 16.56
C SER A 223 -6.45 -24.78 17.05
N ILE A 224 -5.63 -23.85 16.53
CA ILE A 224 -4.19 -23.80 16.86
C ILE A 224 -3.87 -23.29 18.27
N SER A 225 -4.79 -22.61 18.95
CA SER A 225 -4.51 -22.01 20.27
C SER A 225 -4.10 -23.04 21.33
N ASN A 226 -4.60 -24.28 21.20
CA ASN A 226 -4.46 -25.34 22.21
C ASN A 226 -3.54 -26.49 21.77
N LEU A 227 -2.85 -26.36 20.64
CA LEU A 227 -2.04 -27.44 20.04
C LEU A 227 -0.55 -27.32 20.38
N SER A 228 0.19 -28.41 20.23
CA SER A 228 1.66 -28.38 20.24
C SER A 228 2.21 -27.67 19.00
N GLU A 229 3.45 -27.18 19.04
CA GLU A 229 4.05 -26.43 17.93
C GLU A 229 4.09 -27.20 16.60
N GLU A 230 4.34 -28.51 16.63
CA GLU A 230 4.35 -29.36 15.44
C GLU A 230 2.95 -29.51 14.82
N GLU A 231 1.94 -29.66 15.66
CA GLU A 231 0.54 -29.74 15.23
C GLU A 231 0.05 -28.39 14.68
N LYS A 232 0.46 -27.27 15.29
CA LYS A 232 0.18 -25.92 14.78
C LYS A 232 0.72 -25.75 13.38
N ILE A 233 1.98 -26.09 13.15
CA ILE A 233 2.61 -26.00 11.82
C ILE A 233 1.86 -26.87 10.82
N THR A 234 1.55 -28.11 11.18
CA THR A 234 0.82 -29.05 10.31
C THR A 234 -0.54 -28.48 9.90
N LYS A 235 -1.27 -27.90 10.85
CA LYS A 235 -2.55 -27.21 10.59
C LYS A 235 -2.36 -25.98 9.71
N LEU A 236 -1.37 -25.14 9.95
CA LEU A 236 -1.09 -23.94 9.14
C LEU A 236 -0.70 -24.30 7.69
N LEU A 237 0.03 -25.40 7.49
CA LEU A 237 0.41 -25.87 6.16
C LEU A 237 -0.81 -26.29 5.32
N THR A 238 -1.93 -26.68 5.93
CA THR A 238 -3.17 -26.99 5.21
C THR A 238 -3.76 -25.79 4.46
N LEU A 239 -3.45 -24.56 4.89
CA LEU A 239 -3.89 -23.33 4.22
C LEU A 239 -3.16 -23.12 2.87
N LYS A 240 -2.02 -23.79 2.65
CA LYS A 240 -1.18 -23.60 1.45
C LYS A 240 -0.92 -22.12 1.16
N LEU A 241 -0.43 -21.39 2.17
CA LEU A 241 -0.15 -19.96 2.06
C LEU A 241 1.09 -19.72 1.18
N ARG A 242 0.96 -18.85 0.18
CA ARG A 242 2.06 -18.43 -0.68
C ARG A 242 2.18 -16.91 -0.78
N TYR A 243 3.37 -16.45 -1.15
CA TYR A 243 3.55 -15.09 -1.64
C TYR A 243 2.89 -14.92 -3.02
N PHE A 244 2.47 -13.70 -3.31
CA PHE A 244 2.17 -13.29 -4.68
C PHE A 244 3.46 -13.30 -5.50
N THR A 245 3.41 -13.79 -6.74
CA THR A 245 4.59 -13.75 -7.61
C THR A 245 4.90 -12.31 -8.03
N PRO A 246 6.14 -12.03 -8.49
CA PRO A 246 6.43 -10.73 -9.06
C PRO A 246 5.52 -10.34 -10.23
N LYS A 247 5.04 -11.31 -11.02
CA LYS A 247 4.16 -11.02 -12.14
C LYS A 247 2.75 -10.68 -11.66
N GLU A 248 2.21 -11.39 -10.67
CA GLU A 248 0.92 -11.06 -10.05
C GLU A 248 0.93 -9.66 -9.42
N ILE A 249 2.02 -9.29 -8.73
CA ILE A 249 2.18 -7.93 -8.19
C ILE A 249 2.24 -6.90 -9.33
N ALA A 250 2.96 -7.19 -10.42
CA ALA A 250 3.00 -6.30 -11.58
C ALA A 250 1.60 -6.12 -12.21
N ASN A 251 0.81 -7.19 -12.31
CA ASN A 251 -0.57 -7.15 -12.78
C ASN A 251 -1.43 -6.25 -11.88
N LEU A 252 -1.34 -6.40 -10.55
CA LEU A 252 -2.04 -5.54 -9.57
C LEU A 252 -1.63 -4.06 -9.66
N LEU A 253 -0.38 -3.79 -10.04
CA LEU A 253 0.12 -2.44 -10.29
C LEU A 253 -0.28 -1.89 -11.67
N GLY A 254 -1.01 -2.65 -12.49
CA GLY A 254 -1.50 -2.23 -13.80
C GLY A 254 -0.43 -2.24 -14.89
N PHE A 255 0.68 -2.96 -14.69
CA PHE A 255 1.66 -3.15 -15.76
C PHE A 255 1.04 -3.99 -16.89
N PRO A 256 1.44 -3.73 -18.16
CA PRO A 256 0.85 -4.43 -19.28
C PRO A 256 1.21 -5.94 -19.28
N PRO A 257 0.42 -6.80 -19.94
CA PRO A 257 0.67 -8.25 -19.95
C PRO A 257 2.06 -8.66 -20.42
N GLN A 258 2.65 -7.93 -21.36
CA GLN A 258 4.00 -8.16 -21.88
C GLN A 258 5.13 -7.68 -20.94
N PHE A 259 4.82 -6.97 -19.86
CA PHE A 259 5.83 -6.56 -18.89
C PHE A 259 6.40 -7.79 -18.17
N GLY A 260 7.71 -7.89 -18.16
CA GLY A 260 8.47 -8.94 -17.52
C GLY A 260 9.84 -8.45 -17.09
N PHE A 261 10.56 -9.33 -16.39
CA PHE A 261 11.93 -9.05 -15.94
C PHE A 261 12.91 -9.88 -16.74
N PRO A 262 14.10 -9.33 -17.07
CA PRO A 262 15.17 -10.14 -17.60
C PRO A 262 15.53 -11.32 -16.68
N GLU A 263 16.00 -12.42 -17.25
CA GLU A 263 16.25 -13.68 -16.52
C GLU A 263 17.25 -13.53 -15.37
N MET A 264 18.28 -12.68 -15.54
CA MET A 264 19.30 -12.45 -14.50
C MET A 264 18.77 -11.71 -13.26
N VAL A 265 17.59 -11.09 -13.33
CA VAL A 265 17.00 -10.37 -12.20
C VAL A 265 16.34 -11.39 -11.27
N THR A 266 16.93 -11.56 -10.08
CA THR A 266 16.44 -12.50 -9.06
C THR A 266 15.06 -12.12 -8.55
N VAL A 267 14.25 -13.09 -8.09
CA VAL A 267 12.91 -12.86 -7.51
C VAL A 267 12.94 -11.77 -6.43
N LYS A 268 13.95 -11.77 -5.56
CA LYS A 268 14.14 -10.77 -4.52
C LYS A 268 14.33 -9.35 -5.09
N GLN A 269 15.09 -9.21 -6.17
CA GLN A 269 15.24 -7.91 -6.85
C GLN A 269 13.93 -7.49 -7.52
N ARG A 270 13.18 -8.42 -8.11
CA ARG A 270 11.87 -8.13 -8.71
C ARG A 270 10.89 -7.56 -7.68
N TYR A 271 10.78 -8.17 -6.50
CA TYR A 271 9.97 -7.61 -5.40
C TYR A 271 10.45 -6.23 -4.95
N CYS A 272 11.77 -6.03 -4.85
CA CYS A 272 12.32 -4.73 -4.48
C CYS A 272 11.96 -3.64 -5.52
N LEU A 273 12.03 -3.96 -6.81
CA LEU A 273 11.68 -3.05 -7.90
C LEU A 273 10.19 -2.71 -7.89
N LEU A 274 9.32 -3.73 -7.80
CA LEU A 274 7.86 -3.55 -7.79
C LEU A 274 7.38 -2.81 -6.54
N GLY A 275 7.96 -3.12 -5.38
CA GLY A 275 7.61 -2.46 -4.12
C GLY A 275 8.13 -1.03 -3.97
N ASN A 276 8.93 -0.53 -4.91
CA ASN A 276 9.26 0.90 -5.08
C ASN A 276 8.57 1.50 -6.31
N SER A 277 7.73 0.72 -6.99
CA SER A 277 7.02 1.16 -8.19
C SER A 277 5.70 1.85 -7.83
N LEU A 278 4.91 2.14 -8.85
CA LEU A 278 3.67 2.90 -8.77
C LEU A 278 2.55 2.13 -9.47
N ASN A 279 1.30 2.56 -9.28
CA ASN A 279 0.18 2.03 -10.04
C ASN A 279 0.03 2.76 -11.38
N VAL A 280 0.19 2.03 -12.47
CA VAL A 280 0.19 2.55 -13.84
C VAL A 280 -1.16 3.17 -14.22
N HIS A 281 -2.28 2.57 -13.78
CA HIS A 281 -3.62 3.08 -14.11
C HIS A 281 -3.90 4.44 -13.45
N ILE A 282 -3.48 4.63 -12.19
CA ILE A 282 -3.60 5.93 -11.51
C ILE A 282 -2.80 6.99 -12.26
N VAL A 283 -1.52 6.72 -12.52
CA VAL A 283 -0.64 7.69 -13.19
C VAL A 283 -1.12 8.00 -14.61
N ALA A 284 -1.58 6.99 -15.36
CA ALA A 284 -2.15 7.20 -16.69
C ALA A 284 -3.39 8.13 -16.65
N LYS A 285 -4.24 8.00 -15.62
CA LYS A 285 -5.40 8.88 -15.44
C LYS A 285 -4.99 10.31 -15.06
N LEU A 286 -4.01 10.47 -14.18
CA LEU A 286 -3.46 11.77 -13.81
C LEU A 286 -2.79 12.48 -14.99
N ILE A 287 -2.05 11.74 -15.83
CA ILE A 287 -1.49 12.28 -17.08
C ILE A 287 -2.62 12.79 -17.99
N LYS A 288 -3.72 12.04 -18.14
CA LYS A 288 -4.87 12.52 -18.94
C LYS A 288 -5.45 13.84 -18.40
N ILE A 289 -5.57 13.97 -17.08
CA ILE A 289 -6.05 15.21 -16.44
C ILE A 289 -5.06 16.36 -16.68
N LEU A 290 -3.75 16.09 -16.57
CA LEU A 290 -2.71 17.11 -16.74
C LEU A 290 -2.63 17.70 -18.17
N TYR A 291 -3.10 16.96 -19.18
CA TYR A 291 -3.11 17.40 -20.58
C TYR A 291 -4.42 18.08 -21.02
N GLN A 292 -5.45 18.05 -20.19
CA GLN A 292 -6.71 18.78 -20.42
C GLN A 292 -6.54 20.25 -20.07
#